data_AF-A0A920F2X9-F1
#
_entry.id   AF-A0A920F2X9-F1
#
_cell.length_a   1.000
_cell.length_b   1.000
_cell.length_c   1.000
_cell.angle_alpha   90.00
_cell.angle_beta   90.00
_cell.angle_gamma   90.00
#
_symmetry.space_group_name_H-M   'P 1'
#
loop_
_entity.id
_entity.type
_entity.pdbx_description
1 polymer ?
#
loop_
_entity_poly.entity_id
_entity_poly.type
_entity_poly.pdbx_seq_one_letter_code
_entity_poly.pdbx_strand_id
1 'polypeptide(L)'
;MLVCDYFSGATGSLSTAYGAHTGIGIMPIVLYGTEEQKQKYVPKLASGEEIGCYCLTEPGAGSDANSGKTKAVLSDDGTHYKISGQKYGFPMQVMQV
;
A
#
# COMPACT_ATOMS: atom_id res chain seq x y z
N MET A 1 -24.82 -3.35 11.37
CA MET A 1 -23.85 -2.25 11.29
C MET A 1 -22.59 -2.82 10.68
N LEU A 2 -22.10 -2.29 9.56
CA LEU A 2 -20.89 -2.82 8.93
C LEU A 2 -19.67 -2.47 9.79
N VAL A 3 -18.60 -3.26 9.70
CA VAL A 3 -17.35 -3.03 10.46
C VAL A 3 -16.81 -1.61 10.22
N CYS A 4 -16.93 -1.11 8.99
CA CYS A 4 -16.53 0.25 8.63
C CYS A 4 -17.38 1.34 9.31
N ASP A 5 -18.69 1.11 9.48
CA ASP A 5 -19.60 2.04 10.17
C ASP A 5 -19.23 2.15 11.66
N TYR A 6 -18.79 1.04 12.27
CA TYR A 6 -18.37 1.00 13.67
C TYR A 6 -17.09 1.81 13.90
N PHE A 7 -16.08 1.64 13.04
CA PHE A 7 -14.84 2.41 13.13
C PHE A 7 -15.06 3.90 12.82
N SER A 8 -15.89 4.22 11.84
CA SER A 8 -16.21 5.60 11.46
C SER A 8 -17.01 6.32 12.55
N GLY A 9 -17.87 5.62 13.29
CA GLY A 9 -18.59 6.15 14.44
C GLY A 9 -17.72 6.38 15.67
N ALA A 10 -16.54 5.76 15.77
CA ALA A 10 -15.62 5.94 16.89
C ALA A 10 -14.69 7.14 16.68
N THR A 11 -13.85 7.11 15.64
CA THR A 11 -12.91 8.20 15.32
C THR A 11 -12.56 8.21 13.83
N GLY A 12 -12.46 9.41 13.25
CA GLY A 12 -12.07 9.57 11.84
C GLY A 12 -10.63 9.12 11.54
N SER A 13 -9.71 9.24 12.51
CA SER A 13 -8.32 8.83 12.31
C SER A 13 -8.16 7.31 12.28
N LEU A 14 -8.88 6.59 13.14
CA LEU A 14 -8.89 5.13 13.14
C LEU A 14 -9.57 4.57 11.89
N SER A 15 -10.70 5.17 11.48
CA SER A 15 -11.38 4.79 10.24
C SER A 15 -10.48 4.98 9.01
N THR A 16 -9.75 6.11 8.94
CA THR A 16 -8.81 6.39 7.84
C THR A 16 -7.66 5.37 7.80
N ALA A 17 -7.05 5.07 8.95
CA ALA A 17 -5.96 4.09 9.01
C ALA A 17 -6.43 2.67 8.65
N TYR A 18 -7.58 2.25 9.18
CA TYR A 18 -8.17 0.95 8.87
C TYR A 18 -8.55 0.81 7.39
N GLY A 19 -9.20 1.84 6.83
CA GLY A 19 -9.56 1.88 5.42
C GLY A 19 -8.34 1.91 4.49
N ALA A 20 -7.29 2.65 4.85
CA ALA A 20 -6.05 2.68 4.09
C ALA A 20 -5.37 1.31 4.07
N HIS A 21 -5.24 0.68 5.23
CA HIS A 21 -4.60 -0.63 5.36
C HIS A 21 -5.37 -1.72 4.62
N THR A 22 -6.67 -1.87 4.88
CA THR A 22 -7.48 -2.94 4.30
C THR A 22 -7.85 -2.68 2.83
N GLY A 23 -8.25 -1.46 2.50
CA GLY A 23 -8.80 -1.11 1.19
C GLY A 23 -7.76 -0.88 0.11
N ILE A 24 -6.66 -0.18 0.43
CA ILE A 24 -5.61 0.15 -0.57
C ILE A 24 -4.25 -0.49 -0.28
N GLY A 25 -4.01 -0.95 0.95
CA GLY A 25 -2.81 -1.68 1.32
C GLY A 25 -2.88 -3.18 0.96
N ILE A 26 -3.94 -3.87 1.39
CA ILE A 26 -4.09 -5.33 1.20
C ILE A 26 -4.68 -5.66 -0.18
N MET A 27 -5.72 -4.93 -0.60
CA MET A 27 -6.48 -5.34 -1.79
C MET A 27 -5.68 -5.47 -3.08
N PRO A 28 -4.66 -4.64 -3.38
CA PRO A 28 -3.85 -4.85 -4.57
C PRO A 28 -3.21 -6.24 -4.64
N ILE A 29 -2.74 -6.78 -3.50
CA ILE A 29 -2.15 -8.12 -3.42
C ILE A 29 -3.22 -9.19 -3.60
N VAL A 30 -4.40 -9.00 -3.00
CA VAL A 30 -5.52 -9.96 -3.13
C VAL A 30 -6.07 -10.02 -4.55
N LEU A 31 -6.18 -8.88 -5.24
CA LEU A 31 -6.73 -8.80 -6.60
C LEU A 31 -5.73 -9.15 -7.69
N TYR A 32 -4.47 -8.71 -7.55
CA TYR A 32 -3.49 -8.75 -8.64
C TYR A 32 -2.21 -9.52 -8.30
N GLY A 33 -2.03 -9.94 -7.04
CA GLY A 33 -0.87 -10.73 -6.64
C GLY A 33 -0.95 -12.18 -7.14
N THR A 34 0.21 -12.83 -7.23
CA THR A 34 0.29 -14.29 -7.46
C THR A 34 -0.15 -15.05 -6.20
N GLU A 35 -0.40 -16.36 -6.33
CA GLU A 35 -0.78 -17.19 -5.18
C GLU A 35 0.32 -17.24 -4.11
N GLU A 36 1.60 -17.24 -4.52
CA GLU A 36 2.74 -17.18 -3.60
C GLU A 36 2.79 -15.84 -2.86
N GLN A 37 2.53 -14.73 -3.55
CA GLN A 37 2.48 -13.40 -2.93
C GLN A 37 1.31 -13.31 -1.94
N LYS A 38 0.15 -13.83 -2.30
CA LYS A 38 -1.01 -13.87 -1.41
C LYS A 38 -0.70 -14.67 -0.14
N GLN A 39 -0.18 -15.89 -0.28
CA GLN A 39 0.16 -16.74 0.87
C GLN A 39 1.24 -16.13 1.77
N LYS A 40 2.22 -15.43 1.19
CA LYS A 40 3.31 -14.81 1.94
C LYS A 40 2.90 -13.56 2.71
N TYR A 41 2.06 -12.71 2.10
CA TYR A 41 1.82 -11.35 2.61
C TYR A 41 0.43 -11.17 3.21
N VAL A 42 -0.62 -11.76 2.64
CA VAL A 42 -2.00 -11.53 3.10
C VAL A 42 -2.24 -12.00 4.54
N PRO A 43 -1.75 -13.16 5.00
CA PRO A 43 -1.97 -13.58 6.39
C PRO A 43 -1.39 -12.61 7.43
N LYS A 44 -0.19 -12.06 7.18
CA LYS A 44 0.48 -11.11 8.07
C LYS A 44 -0.18 -9.74 8.09
N LEU A 45 -0.66 -9.30 6.92
CA LEU A 45 -1.41 -8.05 6.83
C LEU A 45 -2.79 -8.21 7.49
N ALA A 46 -3.47 -9.35 7.29
CA ALA A 46 -4.78 -9.62 7.88
C ALA A 46 -4.72 -9.78 9.42
N SER A 47 -3.61 -10.29 9.97
CA SER A 47 -3.38 -10.38 11.41
C SER A 47 -2.99 -9.04 12.06
N GLY A 48 -2.58 -8.06 11.25
CA GLY A 48 -2.05 -6.78 11.71
C GLY A 48 -0.61 -6.84 12.21
N GLU A 49 0.11 -7.95 12.00
CA GLU A 49 1.55 -8.06 12.30
C GLU A 49 2.37 -7.10 11.42
N GLU A 50 1.92 -6.92 10.18
CA GLU A 50 2.47 -5.95 9.23
C GLU A 50 1.37 -4.98 8.78
N ILE A 51 1.71 -3.71 8.61
CA ILE A 51 0.77 -2.68 8.14
C ILE A 51 1.12 -2.29 6.70
N GLY A 52 0.23 -2.65 5.77
CA GLY A 52 0.31 -2.21 4.37
C GLY A 52 -0.04 -0.74 4.20
N CYS A 53 0.57 -0.11 3.19
CA CYS A 53 0.30 1.26 2.78
C CYS A 53 0.38 1.39 1.26
N TYR A 54 -0.29 2.41 0.71
CA TYR A 54 -0.36 2.64 -0.73
C TYR A 54 0.41 3.90 -1.12
N CYS A 55 1.53 3.72 -1.80
CA CYS A 55 2.52 4.76 -2.05
C CYS A 55 2.45 5.31 -3.48
N LEU A 56 1.32 5.92 -3.86
CA LEU A 56 1.14 6.51 -5.18
C LEU A 56 1.64 7.96 -5.26
N THR A 57 1.09 8.83 -4.41
CA THR A 57 1.28 10.29 -4.44
C THR A 57 2.74 10.71 -4.27
N GLU A 58 3.16 11.65 -5.11
CA GLU A 58 4.49 12.28 -5.07
C GLU A 58 4.35 13.79 -4.85
N PRO A 59 5.39 14.51 -4.40
CA PRO A 59 5.30 15.97 -4.20
C PRO A 59 4.83 16.77 -5.43
N GLY A 60 5.05 16.23 -6.63
CA GLY A 60 4.60 16.82 -7.90
C GLY A 60 3.46 16.08 -8.61
N ALA A 61 2.96 14.96 -8.05
CA ALA A 61 1.96 14.10 -8.69
C ALA A 61 0.89 13.68 -7.68
N GLY A 62 -0.26 14.35 -7.71
CA GLY A 62 -1.43 14.09 -6.88
C GLY A 62 -2.61 13.59 -7.71
N SER A 63 -3.43 14.51 -8.23
CA SER A 63 -4.56 14.17 -9.10
C SER A 63 -4.13 13.62 -10.45
N ASP A 64 -3.01 14.10 -11.00
CA ASP A 64 -2.36 13.50 -12.16
C ASP A 64 -1.34 12.45 -11.71
N ALA A 65 -1.83 11.23 -11.45
CA ALA A 65 -0.99 10.11 -11.01
C ALA A 65 0.05 9.68 -12.07
N ASN A 66 -0.19 9.97 -13.35
CA ASN A 66 0.71 9.60 -14.44
C ASN A 66 1.95 10.51 -14.52
N SER A 67 1.89 11.68 -13.89
CA SER A 67 3.03 12.60 -13.77
C SER A 67 4.08 12.17 -12.73
N GLY A 68 3.90 11.01 -12.10
CA GLY A 68 4.85 10.43 -11.15
C GLY A 68 6.25 10.27 -11.75
N LYS A 69 7.27 10.59 -10.95
CA LYS A 69 8.69 10.54 -11.32
C LYS A 69 9.40 9.35 -10.73
N THR A 70 8.79 8.59 -9.82
CA THR A 70 9.37 7.34 -9.31
C THR A 70 9.64 6.38 -10.47
N LYS A 71 10.87 5.87 -10.55
CA LYS A 71 11.29 4.90 -11.57
C LYS A 71 11.61 3.57 -10.92
N ALA A 72 11.24 2.49 -11.61
CA ALA A 72 11.72 1.15 -11.32
C ALA A 72 12.57 0.70 -12.51
N VAL A 73 13.87 0.46 -12.27
CA VAL A 73 14.81 -0.01 -13.29
C VAL A 73 15.18 -1.43 -12.95
N LEU A 74 14.98 -2.36 -13.89
CA LEU A 74 15.40 -3.76 -13.70
C LEU A 74 16.93 -3.80 -13.51
N SER A 75 17.40 -4.58 -12.55
CA SER A 75 18.82 -4.78 -12.31
C SER A 75 19.50 -5.44 -13.52
N ASP A 76 20.81 -5.23 -13.67
CA ASP A 76 21.55 -5.74 -14.85
C ASP A 76 21.51 -7.29 -14.93
N ASP A 77 21.31 -7.97 -13.79
CA ASP A 77 21.15 -9.41 -13.65
C ASP A 77 19.70 -9.90 -13.76
N GLY A 78 18.72 -8.99 -13.88
CA GLY A 78 17.31 -9.32 -14.08
C GLY A 78 16.58 -9.87 -12.85
N THR A 79 17.20 -9.85 -11.66
CA THR A 79 16.66 -10.50 -10.46
C THR A 79 15.79 -9.59 -9.60
N HIS A 80 15.96 -8.28 -9.68
CA HIS A 80 15.24 -7.31 -8.85
C HIS A 80 15.08 -5.96 -9.55
N TYR A 81 14.18 -5.12 -9.03
CA TYR A 81 14.01 -3.75 -9.51
C TYR A 81 14.66 -2.76 -8.54
N LYS A 82 15.47 -1.84 -9.09
CA LYS A 82 15.99 -0.67 -8.39
C LYS A 82 14.95 0.45 -8.47
N ILE A 83 14.29 0.73 -7.35
CA ILE A 83 13.25 1.76 -7.28
C ILE A 83 13.88 3.06 -6.75
N SER A 84 13.66 4.18 -7.45
CA SER A 84 14.18 5.49 -7.05
C SER A 84 13.10 6.56 -7.22
N GLY A 85 12.82 7.31 -6.15
CA GLY A 85 11.86 8.41 -6.13
C GLY A 85 11.43 8.75 -4.70
N GLN A 86 10.52 9.73 -4.57
CA GLN A 86 10.01 10.18 -3.28
C GLN A 86 8.49 10.16 -3.27
N LYS A 87 7.91 9.62 -2.20
CA LYS A 87 6.47 9.56 -1.98
C LYS A 87 6.07 10.57 -0.91
N TYR A 88 4.85 11.10 -1.03
CA TYR A 88 4.33 12.16 -0.16
C TYR A 88 3.04 11.72 0.54
N GLY A 89 2.89 12.08 1.80
CA GLY A 89 1.60 12.01 2.51
C GLY A 89 1.32 10.76 3.35
N PHE A 90 2.24 9.78 3.46
CA PHE A 90 2.02 8.59 4.31
C PHE A 90 3.15 8.40 5.34
N PRO A 91 2.84 8.43 6.65
CA PRO A 91 3.80 8.19 7.73
C PRO A 91 3.95 6.72 8.14
N MET A 92 3.38 5.74 7.41
CA MET A 92 3.45 4.32 7.81
C MET A 92 4.53 3.58 7.00
N GLN A 93 5.42 2.89 7.70
CA GLN A 93 6.54 2.13 7.14
C GLN A 93 6.05 1.10 6.10
N VAL A 94 6.59 1.22 4.89
CA VAL A 94 6.21 0.42 3.71
C VAL A 94 7.01 -0.88 3.69
N MET A 95 6.32 -2.02 3.57
CA MET A 95 6.92 -3.20 2.96
C MET A 95 6.77 -3.05 1.45
N GLN A 96 7.88 -2.78 0.75
CA GLN A 96 7.92 -2.86 -0.71
C GLN A 96 7.76 -4.32 -1.10
N VAL A 97 6.64 -4.65 -1.75
CA VAL A 97 6.44 -5.94 -2.43
C VAL A 97 7.06 -5.89 -3.81
#